data_AF-A0A1Z8X5M3-F1
#
_entry.id   AF-A0A1Z8X5M3-F1
#
_cell.length_a   1.000
_cell.length_b   1.000
_cell.length_c   1.000
_cell.angle_alpha   90.00
_cell.angle_beta   90.00
_cell.angle_gamma   90.00
#
_symmetry.space_group_name_H-M   'P 1'
#
loop_
_entity.id
_entity.type
_entity.pdbx_description
1 polymer ?
#
loop_
_entity_poly.entity_id
_entity_poly.type
_entity_poly.pdbx_seq_one_letter_code
_entity_poly.pdbx_strand_id
1 'polypeptide(L)'
;MSDKDSKSHLIPKTTWEKLYFFTFFFCFLMVYVGTWFVNKPIPILGMPLVFVWCSGWGLIWLISCCYFGIKILNESKKIKGE
;
A
#
# COMPACT_ATOMS: atom_id res chain seq x y z
N MET A 1 -10.88 -25.11 -27.21
CA MET A 1 -11.40 -24.26 -26.13
C MET A 1 -10.19 -23.84 -25.31
N SER A 2 -9.71 -22.60 -25.46
CA SER A 2 -8.52 -22.13 -24.75
C SER A 2 -8.92 -21.86 -23.31
N ASP A 3 -8.55 -22.76 -22.40
CA ASP A 3 -8.50 -22.50 -20.96
C ASP A 3 -7.45 -21.40 -20.71
N LYS A 4 -7.82 -20.16 -21.06
CA LYS A 4 -7.26 -18.97 -20.42
C LYS A 4 -7.85 -18.97 -19.02
N ASP A 5 -7.26 -19.83 -18.20
CA ASP A 5 -7.32 -19.84 -16.75
C ASP A 5 -7.11 -18.39 -16.32
N SER A 6 -8.22 -17.69 -16.15
CA SER A 6 -8.29 -16.26 -15.85
C SER A 6 -7.96 -16.13 -14.38
N LYS A 7 -6.73 -16.49 -14.03
CA LYS A 7 -6.13 -16.33 -12.72
C LYS A 7 -6.02 -14.84 -12.48
N SER A 8 -7.09 -14.29 -11.95
CA SER A 8 -7.25 -12.88 -11.61
C SER A 8 -5.95 -12.35 -11.01
N HIS A 9 -5.37 -11.35 -11.67
CA HIS A 9 -4.19 -10.61 -11.20
C HIS A 9 -4.48 -9.84 -9.90
N LEU A 10 -5.75 -9.83 -9.47
CA LEU A 10 -6.22 -9.22 -8.23
C LEU A 10 -6.05 -10.16 -7.02
N ILE A 11 -5.78 -11.45 -7.21
CA ILE A 11 -5.59 -12.39 -6.11
C ILE A 11 -4.08 -12.47 -5.81
N PRO A 12 -3.63 -12.05 -4.62
CA PRO A 12 -2.22 -12.10 -4.26
C PRO A 12 -1.76 -13.56 -4.11
N LYS A 13 -0.80 -13.96 -4.94
CA LYS A 13 -0.28 -15.33 -5.02
C LYS A 13 0.95 -15.51 -4.15
N THR A 14 1.79 -14.47 -4.03
CA THR A 14 3.02 -14.52 -3.23
C THR A 14 2.84 -13.91 -1.84
N THR A 15 3.70 -14.30 -0.90
CA THR A 15 3.71 -13.75 0.47
C THR A 15 3.91 -12.23 0.45
N TRP A 16 4.71 -11.69 -0.48
CA TRP A 16 4.95 -10.25 -0.61
C TRP A 16 3.75 -9.50 -1.17
N GLU A 17 3.00 -10.08 -2.12
CA GLU A 17 1.75 -9.49 -2.61
C GLU A 17 0.69 -9.42 -1.49
N LYS A 18 0.61 -10.46 -0.64
CA LYS A 18 -0.26 -10.44 0.55
C LYS A 18 0.16 -9.38 1.56
N LEU A 19 1.46 -9.27 1.83
CA LEU A 19 2.01 -8.26 2.74
C LEU A 19 1.80 -6.84 2.20
N TYR A 20 1.93 -6.65 0.88
CA TYR A 20 1.61 -5.39 0.21
C TYR A 20 0.14 -5.04 0.37
N PHE A 21 -0.77 -5.99 0.12
CA PHE A 21 -2.21 -5.76 0.27
C PHE A 21 -2.59 -5.39 1.71
N PHE A 22 -2.00 -6.08 2.70
CA PHE A 22 -2.18 -5.74 4.12
C PHE A 22 -1.64 -4.34 4.45
N THR A 23 -0.47 -3.99 3.91
CA THR A 23 0.15 -2.66 4.13
C THR A 23 -0.66 -1.55 3.49
N PHE A 24 -1.18 -1.77 2.28
CA PHE A 24 -2.12 -0.87 1.62
C PHE A 24 -3.38 -0.66 2.46
N PHE A 25 -4.01 -1.75 2.90
CA PHE A 25 -5.22 -1.68 3.71
C PHE A 25 -4.98 -0.96 5.04
N PHE A 26 -3.84 -1.23 5.69
CA PHE A 26 -3.45 -0.55 6.92
C PHE A 26 -3.21 0.95 6.71
N CYS A 27 -2.46 1.34 5.67
CA CYS A 27 -2.25 2.75 5.37
C CYS A 27 -3.55 3.47 5.02
N PHE A 28 -4.43 2.81 4.26
CA PHE A 28 -5.77 3.34 3.94
C PHE A 28 -6.61 3.55 5.20
N LEU A 29 -6.63 2.57 6.11
CA LEU A 29 -7.32 2.69 7.39
C LEU A 29 -6.76 3.84 8.24
N MET A 30 -5.43 3.98 8.32
CA MET A 30 -4.82 5.05 9.11
C MET A 30 -5.14 6.44 8.54
N VAL A 31 -5.14 6.60 7.21
CA VAL A 31 -5.60 7.83 6.55
C VAL A 31 -7.09 8.07 6.83
N TYR A 32 -7.91 7.04 6.72
CA TYR A 32 -9.35 7.13 6.97
C TYR A 32 -9.65 7.55 8.42
N VAL A 33 -9.03 6.91 9.41
CA VAL A 33 -9.18 7.27 10.84
C VAL A 33 -8.74 8.70 11.12
N GLY A 34 -7.71 9.19 10.41
CA GLY A 34 -7.27 10.58 10.49
C GLY A 34 -8.37 11.59 10.17
N THR A 35 -9.36 11.24 9.34
CA THR A 35 -10.49 12.13 9.03
C THR A 35 -11.48 12.26 10.17
N TRP A 36 -11.53 11.30 11.09
CA TRP A 36 -12.46 11.28 12.24
C TRP A 36 -11.85 11.95 13.49
N PHE A 37 -10.53 11.85 13.66
CA PHE A 37 -9.86 12.30 14.88
C PHE A 37 -9.65 13.82 14.96
N VAL A 38 -9.71 14.53 13.83
CA VAL A 38 -9.36 15.95 13.75
C VAL A 38 -10.60 16.81 13.56
N ASN A 39 -11.51 16.73 14.55
CA ASN A 39 -12.69 17.59 14.62
C ASN A 39 -12.35 19.04 15.05
N LYS A 40 -11.09 19.29 15.45
CA LYS A 40 -10.53 20.62 15.70
C LYS A 40 -9.24 20.78 14.90
N PRO A 41 -9.04 21.87 14.16
CA PRO A 41 -7.81 22.11 13.41
C PRO A 41 -6.67 22.37 14.41
N ILE A 42 -5.93 21.33 14.75
CA ILE A 42 -4.68 21.45 15.51
C ILE A 42 -3.58 21.78 14.50
N PRO A 43 -2.95 22.96 14.56
CA PRO A 43 -1.85 23.29 13.68
C PRO A 43 -0.58 22.57 14.14
N ILE A 44 0.07 21.83 13.24
CA ILE A 44 1.42 21.31 13.39
C ILE A 44 2.28 21.99 12.34
N LEU A 45 3.33 22.72 12.77
CA LEU A 45 4.25 23.43 11.87
C LEU A 45 3.53 24.36 10.86
N GLY A 46 2.42 24.98 11.29
CA GLY A 46 1.61 25.86 10.45
C GLY A 46 0.66 25.15 9.47
N MET A 47 0.62 23.81 9.47
CA MET A 47 -0.27 23.01 8.63
C MET A 47 -1.31 22.26 9.46
N PRO A 48 -2.51 21.95 8.92
CA PRO A 48 -3.49 21.13 9.62
C PRO A 48 -2.92 19.75 9.98
N LEU A 49 -3.16 19.27 11.21
CA LEU A 49 -2.78 17.92 11.63
C LEU A 49 -3.22 16.83 10.64
N VAL A 50 -4.43 16.95 10.06
CA VAL A 50 -4.93 16.03 9.02
C VAL A 50 -3.98 15.98 7.82
N PHE A 51 -3.49 17.14 7.38
CA PHE A 51 -2.60 17.22 6.23
C PHE A 51 -1.29 16.49 6.51
N VAL A 52 -0.65 16.80 7.65
CA VAL A 52 0.61 16.15 8.06
C VAL A 52 0.42 14.63 8.24
N TRP A 53 -0.72 14.22 8.82
CA TRP A 53 -1.07 12.82 9.02
C TRP A 53 -1.26 12.08 7.69
N CYS A 54 -2.09 12.61 6.79
CA CYS A 54 -2.35 12.03 5.47
C CYS A 54 -1.07 11.96 4.63
N SER A 55 -0.25 13.02 4.62
CA SER A 55 1.02 13.03 3.90
C SER A 55 2.03 12.03 4.47
N GLY A 56 2.08 11.85 5.79
CA GLY A 56 2.95 10.87 6.44
C GLY A 56 2.60 9.43 6.06
N TRP A 57 1.33 9.06 6.22
CA TRP A 57 0.85 7.72 5.84
C TRP A 57 0.91 7.48 4.33
N GLY A 58 0.66 8.51 3.52
CA GLY A 58 0.85 8.47 2.07
C GLY A 58 2.30 8.21 1.68
N LEU A 59 3.27 8.84 2.35
CA LEU A 59 4.69 8.61 2.13
C LEU A 59 5.12 7.19 2.54
N ILE A 60 4.66 6.71 3.69
CA ILE A 60 4.92 5.33 4.16
C ILE A 60 4.38 4.32 3.14
N TRP A 61 3.19 4.58 2.60
CA TRP A 61 2.61 3.74 1.56
C TRP A 61 3.44 3.74 0.28
N LEU A 62 3.88 4.91 -0.20
CA LEU A 62 4.75 5.02 -1.39
C LEU A 62 6.08 4.27 -1.21
N ILE A 63 6.73 4.41 -0.06
CA ILE A 63 7.96 3.68 0.27
C ILE A 63 7.70 2.17 0.25
N SER A 64 6.56 1.74 0.82
CA SER A 64 6.15 0.34 0.82
C SER A 64 5.90 -0.17 -0.61
N CYS A 65 5.26 0.61 -1.49
CA CYS A 65 5.07 0.28 -2.90
C CYS A 65 6.42 0.03 -3.60
N CYS A 66 7.40 0.90 -3.39
CA CYS A 66 8.74 0.72 -3.98
C CYS A 66 9.43 -0.54 -3.46
N TYR A 67 9.42 -0.74 -2.13
CA TYR A 67 10.08 -1.89 -1.51
C TYR A 67 9.47 -3.24 -1.92
N PHE A 68 8.13 -3.35 -1.83
CA PHE A 68 7.43 -4.57 -2.20
C PHE A 68 7.41 -4.79 -3.71
N GLY A 69 7.29 -3.73 -4.51
CA GLY A 69 7.35 -3.81 -5.96
C GLY A 69 8.66 -4.43 -6.46
N ILE A 70 9.80 -3.99 -5.92
CA ILE A 70 11.12 -4.57 -6.25
C ILE A 70 11.20 -6.05 -5.86
N LYS A 71 10.71 -6.41 -4.66
CA LYS A 71 10.73 -7.81 -4.20
C LYS A 71 9.83 -8.72 -5.02
N ILE A 72 8.62 -8.27 -5.35
CA ILE A 72 7.68 -9.02 -6.20
C ILE A 72 8.29 -9.20 -7.59
N LEU A 73 8.91 -8.15 -8.16
CA LEU A 73 9.58 -8.23 -9.46
C LEU A 73 10.70 -9.27 -9.43
N ASN A 74 11.56 -9.25 -8.41
CA ASN A 74 12.67 -10.18 -8.27
C ASN A 74 12.20 -11.64 -8.08
N GLU A 75 11.15 -11.88 -7.30
CA GLU A 75 10.56 -13.23 -7.19
C GLU A 75 9.94 -13.68 -8.52
N SER A 76 9.27 -12.79 -9.24
CA SER A 76 8.67 -13.12 -10.53
C SER A 76 9.72 -13.51 -11.58
N LYS A 77 10.89 -12.87 -11.56
CA LYS A 77 12.05 -13.23 -12.40
C LYS A 77 12.62 -14.59 -12.01
N LYS A 78 12.83 -14.82 -10.71
CA LYS A 78 13.32 -16.10 -10.17
C LYS A 78 12.41 -17.28 -10.50
N ILE A 79 11.09 -17.08 -10.48
CA ILE A 79 10.10 -18.12 -10.86
C ILE A 79 10.09 -18.36 -12.37
N LYS A 80 10.37 -17.34 -13.19
CA LYS A 80 10.49 -17.46 -14.65
C LYS A 80 11.81 -18.08 -15.12
N GLY A 81 12.79 -18.27 -14.23
CA GLY A 81 14.07 -18.89 -14.58
C GLY A 81 15.02 -17.97 -15.34
N GLU A 82 14.85 -16.64 -15.21
CA GLU A 82 15.84 -15.63 -15.61
C GLU A 82 16.76 -15.26 -14.45
#